data_AF-L9KX23-F1
#
_entry.id   AF-L9KX23-F1
#
_cell.length_a   1.000
_cell.length_b   1.000
_cell.length_c   1.000
_cell.angle_alpha   90.00
_cell.angle_beta   90.00
_cell.angle_gamma   90.00
#
_symmetry.space_group_name_H-M   'P 1'
#
loop_
_entity.id
_entity.type
_entity.pdbx_description
1 polymer ?
#
loop_
_entity_poly.entity_id
_entity_poly.type
_entity_poly.pdbx_seq_one_letter_code
_entity_poly.pdbx_strand_id
1 'polypeptide(L)'
;MKGVQEKKKKVPAAAETKKKAPAMPETLKKKQRSFAELKIKCLTKKFAQKMLQKARRKLIYEKAKHYHKEYRQVYRTEIRMARMARKTGNFYVPAEPKLTFVKRIRGINGVSPKVRKVLQLLHLHQIFNGVIVKFDIICMEDLIHEIRMGNTSKKQITSYGPSSYLLHEVE
;
A
#
# COMPACT_ATOMS: atom_id res chain seq x y z
N MET A 1 50.32 49.01 -10.86
CA MET A 1 49.68 50.02 -11.72
C MET A 1 48.17 49.94 -11.55
N LYS A 2 47.53 51.08 -11.22
CA LYS A 2 46.07 51.36 -11.19
C LYS A 2 45.24 50.46 -10.24
N GLY A 3 44.78 50.90 -9.06
CA GLY A 3 44.39 52.24 -8.66
C GLY A 3 43.03 52.61 -9.24
N VAL A 4 41.95 52.11 -8.65
CA VAL A 4 40.60 52.67 -8.83
C VAL A 4 40.02 52.91 -7.44
N GLN A 5 40.20 54.14 -6.98
CA GLN A 5 39.44 54.71 -5.88
C GLN A 5 38.07 55.07 -6.44
N GLU A 6 37.01 54.44 -5.94
CA GLU A 6 35.65 54.93 -6.15
C GLU A 6 35.20 55.75 -4.94
N LYS A 7 34.85 56.98 -5.27
CA LYS A 7 34.58 58.12 -4.40
C LYS A 7 33.46 57.84 -3.41
N LYS A 8 33.75 58.05 -2.12
CA LYS A 8 32.74 58.32 -1.09
C LYS A 8 31.94 59.57 -1.47
N LYS A 9 30.69 59.39 -1.90
CA LYS A 9 29.72 60.48 -1.97
C LYS A 9 29.02 60.59 -0.61
N LYS A 10 29.48 61.54 0.21
CA LYS A 10 28.86 61.95 1.47
C LYS A 10 27.64 62.82 1.12
N VAL A 11 26.44 62.33 1.39
CA VAL A 11 25.17 63.08 1.26
C VAL A 11 24.60 63.22 2.67
N PRO A 12 24.12 64.41 3.07
CA PRO A 12 23.95 64.79 4.48
C PRO A 12 22.83 64.02 5.18
N ALA A 13 23.07 63.77 6.47
CA ALA A 13 22.11 63.23 7.41
C ALA A 13 20.94 64.20 7.61
N ALA A 14 19.82 63.91 6.95
CA ALA A 14 18.52 64.41 7.36
C ALA A 14 18.09 63.59 8.59
N ALA A 15 18.04 64.24 9.74
CA ALA A 15 17.49 63.68 10.97
C ALA A 15 15.96 63.49 10.80
N GLU A 16 15.57 62.36 10.21
CA GLU A 16 14.20 61.89 10.31
C GLU A 16 13.97 61.44 11.76
N THR A 17 13.11 62.18 12.46
CA THR A 17 12.55 61.78 13.73
C THR A 17 12.01 60.37 13.59
N LYS A 18 12.71 59.38 14.19
CA LYS A 18 12.23 58.01 14.33
C LYS A 18 10.93 58.06 15.14
N LYS A 19 9.79 58.26 14.48
CA LYS A 19 8.48 57.99 15.04
C LYS A 19 8.55 56.54 15.52
N LYS A 20 8.62 56.34 16.85
CA LYS A 20 8.50 55.02 17.45
C LYS A 20 7.23 54.42 16.85
N ALA A 21 7.37 53.36 16.07
CA ALA A 21 6.23 52.64 15.52
C ALA A 21 5.26 52.37 16.68
N PRO A 22 3.94 52.57 16.49
CA PRO A 22 2.98 52.43 17.57
C PRO A 22 3.16 51.07 18.22
N ALA A 23 3.21 51.05 19.55
CA ALA A 23 3.42 49.83 20.31
C ALA A 23 2.37 48.79 19.86
N MET A 24 2.84 47.67 19.31
CA MET A 24 1.96 46.67 18.73
C MET A 24 0.88 46.26 19.75
N PRO A 25 -0.41 46.28 19.36
CA PRO A 25 -1.50 45.94 20.26
C PRO A 25 -1.36 44.51 20.77
N GLU A 26 -1.68 44.29 22.05
CA GLU A 26 -1.44 43.02 22.75
C GLU A 26 -2.14 41.82 22.09
N THR A 27 -3.28 42.06 21.45
CA THR A 27 -4.05 41.06 20.72
C THR A 27 -3.27 40.49 19.52
N LEU A 28 -2.50 41.33 18.81
CA LEU A 28 -1.64 40.87 17.70
C LEU A 28 -0.44 40.08 18.21
N LYS A 29 0.15 40.48 19.34
CA LYS A 29 1.26 39.73 19.98
C LYS A 29 0.80 38.33 20.43
N LYS A 30 -0.40 38.21 20.99
CA LYS A 30 -1.01 36.91 21.37
C LYS A 30 -1.26 36.03 20.13
N LYS A 31 -1.77 36.59 19.03
CA LYS A 31 -1.96 35.88 17.76
C LYS A 31 -0.63 35.40 17.15
N GLN A 32 0.41 36.23 17.15
CA GLN A 32 1.72 35.82 16.64
C GLN A 32 2.33 34.66 17.42
N ARG A 33 2.20 34.66 18.75
CA ARG A 33 2.64 33.56 19.62
C ARG A 33 1.88 32.27 19.31
N SER A 34 0.55 32.33 19.18
CA SER A 34 -0.25 31.13 18.86
C SER A 34 0.08 30.56 17.47
N PHE A 35 0.26 31.40 16.45
CA PHE A 35 0.71 30.94 15.12
C PHE A 35 2.11 30.33 15.15
N ALA A 36 3.03 30.91 15.91
CA ALA A 36 4.37 30.34 16.09
C ALA A 36 4.31 28.96 16.75
N GLU A 37 3.53 28.80 17.82
CA GLU A 37 3.33 27.52 18.50
C GLU A 37 2.67 26.48 17.59
N LEU A 38 1.64 26.85 16.84
CA LEU A 38 0.98 25.96 15.88
C LEU A 38 1.96 25.53 14.77
N LYS A 39 2.79 26.44 14.29
CA LYS A 39 3.82 26.13 13.28
C LYS A 39 4.86 25.17 13.84
N ILE A 40 5.34 25.39 15.06
CA ILE A 40 6.27 24.48 15.75
C ILE A 40 5.64 23.09 15.90
N LYS A 41 4.39 23.00 16.38
CA LYS A 41 3.65 21.73 16.54
C LYS A 41 3.45 21.00 15.20
N CYS A 42 3.15 21.73 14.13
CA CYS A 42 3.02 21.14 12.79
C CYS A 42 4.35 20.58 12.29
N LEU A 43 5.44 21.34 12.47
CA LEU A 43 6.78 20.93 12.05
C LEU A 43 7.29 19.71 12.85
N THR A 44 7.06 19.67 14.16
CA THR A 44 7.46 18.51 14.99
C THR A 44 6.67 17.26 14.61
N LYS A 45 5.35 17.37 14.40
CA LYS A 45 4.51 16.27 13.89
C LYS A 45 5.00 15.76 12.53
N LYS A 46 5.25 16.67 11.58
CA LYS A 46 5.76 16.33 10.24
C LYS A 46 7.13 15.65 10.31
N PHE A 47 8.01 16.12 11.19
CA PHE A 47 9.31 15.51 11.40
C PHE A 47 9.20 14.10 12.00
N ALA A 48 8.37 13.92 13.03
CA ALA A 48 8.11 12.62 13.65
C ALA A 48 7.53 11.61 12.64
N GLN A 49 6.53 12.03 11.86
CA GLN A 49 5.95 11.21 10.79
C GLN A 49 7.00 10.83 9.73
N LYS A 50 7.86 11.78 9.34
CA LYS A 50 8.95 11.51 8.37
C LYS A 50 9.94 10.48 8.90
N MET A 51 10.32 10.55 10.17
CA MET A 51 11.21 9.56 10.78
C MET A 51 10.55 8.18 10.86
N LEU A 52 9.29 8.12 11.28
CA LEU A 52 8.50 6.89 11.31
C LEU A 52 8.38 6.27 9.90
N GLN A 53 8.13 7.08 8.87
CA GLN A 53 8.04 6.60 7.49
C GLN A 53 9.39 6.08 6.97
N LYS A 54 10.50 6.72 7.31
CA LYS A 54 11.85 6.21 6.99
C LYS A 54 12.10 4.86 7.63
N ALA A 55 11.78 4.70 8.92
CA ALA A 55 11.92 3.43 9.62
C ALA A 55 11.04 2.34 8.98
N ARG A 56 9.78 2.65 8.66
CA ARG A 56 8.85 1.74 7.97
C ARG A 56 9.39 1.31 6.59
N ARG A 57 9.93 2.24 5.80
CA ARG A 57 10.52 1.94 4.48
C ARG A 57 11.70 0.97 4.59
N LYS A 58 12.60 1.19 5.56
CA LYS A 58 13.73 0.28 5.80
C LYS A 58 13.23 -1.13 6.17
N LEU A 59 12.23 -1.21 7.04
CA LEU A 59 11.63 -2.50 7.43
C LEU A 59 10.96 -3.21 6.26
N ILE A 60 10.19 -2.50 5.43
CA ILE A 60 9.55 -3.06 4.23
C ILE A 60 10.61 -3.58 3.25
N TYR A 61 11.71 -2.85 3.07
CA TYR A 61 12.81 -3.24 2.20
C TYR A 61 13.46 -4.55 2.66
N GLU A 62 13.81 -4.67 3.94
CA GLU A 62 14.39 -5.91 4.48
C GLU A 62 13.42 -7.10 4.36
N LYS A 63 12.12 -6.88 4.61
CA LYS A 63 11.09 -7.92 4.40
C LYS A 63 10.99 -8.35 2.93
N ALA A 64 10.96 -7.40 2.00
CA ALA A 64 10.91 -7.70 0.56
C ALA A 64 12.14 -8.52 0.10
N LYS A 65 13.33 -8.15 0.60
CA LYS A 65 14.58 -8.90 0.35
C LYS A 65 14.49 -10.33 0.88
N HIS A 66 13.95 -10.51 2.09
CA HIS A 66 13.74 -11.83 2.69
C HIS A 66 12.80 -12.69 1.83
N TYR A 67 11.60 -12.17 1.51
CA TYR A 67 10.61 -12.89 0.72
C TYR A 67 11.13 -13.26 -0.67
N HIS A 68 11.86 -12.36 -1.33
CA HIS A 68 12.48 -12.67 -2.62
C HIS A 68 13.44 -13.86 -2.53
N LYS A 69 14.27 -13.90 -1.47
CA LYS A 69 15.19 -15.02 -1.23
C LYS A 69 14.43 -16.33 -1.00
N GLU A 70 13.38 -16.31 -0.18
CA GLU A 70 12.55 -17.48 0.11
C GLU A 70 11.88 -18.03 -1.15
N TYR A 71 11.20 -17.18 -1.93
CA TYR A 71 10.54 -17.63 -3.17
C TYR A 71 11.53 -18.25 -4.16
N ARG A 72 12.71 -17.64 -4.30
CA ARG A 72 13.77 -18.17 -5.16
C ARG A 72 14.30 -19.52 -4.66
N GLN A 73 14.40 -19.70 -3.35
CA GLN A 73 14.82 -20.97 -2.74
C GLN A 73 13.77 -22.04 -2.97
N VAL A 74 12.50 -21.77 -2.66
CA VAL A 74 11.37 -22.70 -2.83
C VAL A 74 11.28 -23.20 -4.27
N TYR A 75 11.29 -22.28 -5.25
CA TYR A 75 11.25 -22.65 -6.67
C TYR A 75 12.44 -23.52 -7.09
N ARG A 76 13.65 -23.19 -6.62
CA ARG A 76 14.85 -23.99 -6.90
C ARG A 76 14.82 -25.36 -6.22
N THR A 77 14.25 -25.46 -5.02
CA THR A 77 14.13 -26.74 -4.31
C THR A 77 13.15 -27.67 -5.02
N GLU A 78 12.01 -27.17 -5.51
CA GLU A 78 11.04 -27.95 -6.29
C GLU A 78 11.69 -28.53 -7.56
N ILE A 79 12.39 -27.69 -8.33
CA ILE A 79 13.14 -28.14 -9.52
C ILE A 79 14.19 -29.19 -9.16
N ARG A 80 14.92 -28.98 -8.06
CA ARG A 80 15.97 -29.90 -7.61
C ARG A 80 15.38 -31.26 -7.25
N MET A 81 14.31 -31.29 -6.48
CA MET A 81 13.63 -32.53 -6.09
C MET A 81 13.14 -33.31 -7.31
N ALA A 82 12.51 -32.61 -8.27
CA ALA A 82 12.08 -33.21 -9.53
C ALA A 82 13.26 -33.80 -10.34
N ARG A 83 14.40 -33.12 -10.40
CA ARG A 83 15.61 -33.61 -11.07
C ARG A 83 16.24 -34.81 -10.36
N MET A 84 16.30 -34.78 -9.02
CA MET A 84 16.82 -35.89 -8.22
C MET A 84 15.99 -37.15 -8.42
N ALA A 85 14.66 -37.03 -8.37
CA ALA A 85 13.76 -38.15 -8.62
C ALA A 85 13.99 -38.76 -10.01
N ARG A 86 14.02 -37.92 -11.07
CA ARG A 86 14.33 -38.37 -12.44
C ARG A 86 15.69 -39.06 -12.56
N LYS A 87 16.72 -38.56 -11.85
CA LYS A 87 18.07 -39.16 -11.86
C LYS A 87 18.07 -40.55 -11.23
N THR A 88 17.31 -40.76 -10.16
CA THR A 88 17.19 -42.05 -9.47
C THR A 88 16.18 -42.99 -10.14
N GLY A 89 15.42 -42.52 -11.13
CA GLY A 89 14.34 -43.29 -11.78
C GLY A 89 13.02 -43.28 -10.99
N ASN A 90 12.91 -42.45 -9.95
CA ASN A 90 11.70 -42.28 -9.14
C ASN A 90 10.85 -41.11 -9.63
N PHE A 91 9.59 -41.05 -9.22
CA PHE A 91 8.67 -39.94 -9.52
C PHE A 91 8.57 -38.97 -8.35
N TYR A 92 8.58 -37.67 -8.64
CA TYR A 92 8.33 -36.61 -7.67
C TYR A 92 6.95 -36.02 -7.91
N VAL A 93 6.10 -36.05 -6.88
CA VAL A 93 4.77 -35.42 -6.89
C VAL A 93 4.86 -34.09 -6.13
N PRO A 94 4.61 -32.94 -6.77
CA PRO A 94 4.64 -31.64 -6.10
C PRO A 94 3.47 -31.49 -5.13
N ALA A 95 3.61 -30.58 -4.16
CA ALA A 95 2.54 -30.27 -3.24
C ALA A 95 1.36 -29.58 -3.95
N GLU A 96 0.14 -29.91 -3.50
CA GLU A 96 -1.08 -29.32 -4.05
C GLU A 96 -1.19 -27.82 -3.73
N PRO A 97 -1.69 -26.99 -4.68
CA PRO A 97 -1.84 -25.56 -4.47
C PRO A 97 -2.99 -25.25 -3.50
N LYS A 98 -2.69 -24.49 -2.45
CA LYS A 98 -3.65 -24.15 -1.37
C LYS A 98 -4.53 -22.92 -1.63
N LEU A 99 -4.17 -22.12 -2.64
CA LEU A 99 -4.79 -20.85 -2.96
C LEU A 99 -5.18 -20.83 -4.43
N THR A 100 -6.37 -20.30 -4.71
CA THR A 100 -6.83 -20.11 -6.09
C THR A 100 -7.42 -18.73 -6.27
N PHE A 101 -7.36 -18.23 -7.51
CA PHE A 101 -7.98 -16.98 -7.91
C PHE A 101 -9.22 -17.27 -8.76
N VAL A 102 -10.39 -16.90 -8.26
CA VAL A 102 -11.66 -17.09 -8.94
C VAL A 102 -12.06 -15.77 -9.60
N LYS A 103 -12.30 -15.78 -10.91
CA LYS A 103 -12.75 -14.60 -11.68
C LYS A 103 -14.12 -14.84 -12.29
N ARG A 104 -15.03 -13.86 -12.16
CA ARG A 104 -16.34 -13.92 -12.81
C ARG A 104 -16.24 -13.57 -14.29
N ILE A 105 -16.63 -14.50 -15.14
CA ILE A 105 -16.60 -14.34 -16.61
C ILE A 105 -17.98 -14.08 -17.23
N ARG A 106 -19.07 -14.51 -16.59
CA ARG A 106 -20.45 -14.37 -17.10
C ARG A 106 -21.22 -13.28 -16.37
N GLY A 107 -22.15 -12.64 -17.07
CA GLY A 107 -23.11 -11.66 -16.54
C GLY A 107 -24.14 -12.26 -15.60
N ILE A 108 -25.21 -11.52 -15.31
CA ILE A 108 -26.30 -11.96 -14.41
C ILE A 108 -27.35 -12.78 -15.19
N ASN A 109 -27.48 -12.54 -16.49
CA ASN A 109 -28.50 -13.15 -17.33
C ASN A 109 -28.20 -14.63 -17.59
N GLY A 110 -29.23 -15.48 -17.51
CA GLY A 110 -29.11 -16.92 -17.76
C GLY A 110 -28.39 -17.72 -16.66
N VAL A 111 -28.14 -17.11 -15.49
CA VAL A 111 -27.54 -17.79 -14.34
C VAL A 111 -28.65 -18.32 -13.42
N SER A 112 -28.57 -19.59 -13.02
CA SER A 112 -29.52 -20.18 -12.09
C SER A 112 -29.51 -19.46 -10.74
N PRO A 113 -30.64 -19.38 -10.02
CA PRO A 113 -30.71 -18.66 -8.74
C PRO A 113 -29.75 -19.21 -7.68
N LYS A 114 -29.45 -20.52 -7.71
CA LYS A 114 -28.46 -21.16 -6.84
C LYS A 114 -27.04 -20.64 -7.10
N VAL A 115 -26.61 -20.65 -8.37
CA VAL A 115 -25.28 -20.16 -8.76
C VAL A 115 -25.15 -18.66 -8.50
N ARG A 116 -26.22 -17.89 -8.74
CA ARG A 116 -26.27 -16.47 -8.40
C ARG A 116 -26.03 -16.23 -6.91
N LYS A 117 -26.59 -17.06 -6.04
CA LYS A 117 -26.38 -16.95 -4.59
C LYS A 117 -24.95 -17.31 -4.17
N VAL A 118 -24.34 -18.33 -4.77
CA VAL A 118 -22.93 -18.69 -4.51
C VAL A 118 -21.99 -17.56 -4.93
N LEU A 119 -22.21 -16.96 -6.11
CA LEU A 119 -21.41 -15.80 -6.54
C LEU A 119 -21.55 -14.60 -5.60
N GLN A 120 -22.74 -14.38 -5.03
CA GLN A 120 -22.93 -13.35 -3.99
C GLN A 120 -22.16 -13.66 -2.71
N LEU A 121 -22.15 -14.92 -2.25
CA LEU A 121 -21.36 -15.33 -1.07
C LEU A 121 -19.87 -15.14 -1.30
N LEU A 122 -19.38 -15.42 -2.51
CA LEU A 122 -18.00 -15.16 -2.92
C LEU A 122 -17.72 -13.69 -3.24
N HIS A 123 -18.68 -12.77 -3.05
CA HIS A 123 -18.58 -11.34 -3.35
C HIS A 123 -18.31 -10.99 -4.84
N LEU A 124 -18.68 -11.87 -5.77
CA LEU A 124 -18.52 -11.70 -7.21
C LEU A 124 -19.77 -11.08 -7.85
N HIS A 125 -20.03 -9.81 -7.55
CA HIS A 125 -21.25 -9.11 -8.02
C HIS A 125 -21.20 -8.63 -9.48
N GLN A 126 -20.03 -8.22 -9.95
CA GLN A 126 -19.83 -7.69 -11.30
C GLN A 126 -18.97 -8.63 -12.15
N ILE A 127 -19.09 -8.46 -13.46
CA ILE A 127 -18.24 -9.17 -14.42
C ILE A 127 -16.79 -8.72 -14.21
N PHE A 128 -15.85 -9.65 -14.36
CA PHE A 128 -14.43 -9.46 -14.18
C PHE A 128 -13.94 -9.16 -12.75
N ASN A 129 -14.84 -9.16 -11.77
CA ASN A 129 -14.42 -9.20 -10.37
C ASN A 129 -13.72 -10.54 -10.08
N GLY A 130 -12.76 -10.50 -9.17
CA GLY A 130 -12.02 -11.67 -8.75
C GLY A 130 -11.77 -11.70 -7.25
N VAL A 131 -11.76 -12.91 -6.68
CA VAL A 131 -11.53 -13.15 -5.26
C VAL A 131 -10.54 -14.30 -5.10
N ILE A 132 -9.63 -14.16 -4.14
CA ILE A 132 -8.71 -15.23 -3.74
C ILE A 132 -9.41 -16.05 -2.66
N VAL A 133 -9.52 -17.36 -2.89
CA VAL A 133 -10.16 -18.29 -1.97
C VAL A 133 -9.14 -19.31 -1.50
N LYS A 134 -9.11 -19.55 -0.19
CA LYS A 134 -8.33 -20.63 0.42
C LYS A 134 -9.10 -21.94 0.28
N PHE A 135 -8.48 -22.93 -0.32
CA PHE A 135 -9.08 -24.24 -0.54
C PHE A 135 -8.33 -25.33 0.23
N ASP A 136 -9.10 -26.33 0.67
CA ASP A 136 -8.63 -27.61 1.19
C ASP A 136 -9.01 -28.78 0.26
N ILE A 137 -9.40 -28.52 -1.00
CA ILE A 137 -9.86 -29.56 -1.95
C ILE A 137 -9.09 -29.47 -3.28
N ILE A 138 -8.96 -30.65 -3.89
CA ILE A 138 -7.86 -31.25 -4.66
C ILE A 138 -7.87 -30.88 -6.16
N CYS A 139 -9.02 -30.44 -6.73
CA CYS A 139 -9.13 -30.13 -8.16
C CYS A 139 -10.01 -28.89 -8.47
N MET A 140 -9.67 -28.13 -9.53
CA MET A 140 -10.52 -27.03 -10.06
C MET A 140 -11.89 -27.53 -10.53
N GLU A 141 -11.97 -28.79 -10.95
CA GLU A 141 -13.19 -29.48 -11.37
C GLU A 141 -14.14 -29.76 -10.21
N ASP A 142 -13.60 -30.01 -9.01
CA ASP A 142 -14.39 -30.22 -7.78
C ASP A 142 -15.06 -28.92 -7.35
N LEU A 143 -14.40 -27.77 -7.52
CA LEU A 143 -15.04 -26.47 -7.30
C LEU A 143 -16.19 -26.23 -8.28
N ILE A 144 -15.98 -26.57 -9.56
CA ILE A 144 -17.03 -26.42 -10.60
C ILE A 144 -18.19 -27.39 -10.31
N HIS A 145 -17.90 -28.62 -9.87
CA HIS A 145 -18.91 -29.61 -9.46
C HIS A 145 -19.62 -29.23 -8.16
N GLU A 146 -18.94 -28.73 -7.13
CA GLU A 146 -19.52 -28.30 -5.85
C GLU A 146 -20.45 -27.08 -6.05
N ILE A 147 -20.05 -26.13 -6.93
CA ILE A 147 -20.91 -25.01 -7.37
C ILE A 147 -22.13 -25.51 -8.16
N ARG A 148 -21.95 -26.54 -9.00
CA ARG A 148 -23.03 -27.11 -9.84
C ARG A 148 -23.97 -28.02 -9.07
N MET A 149 -23.48 -28.73 -8.05
CA MET A 149 -24.22 -29.70 -7.23
C MET A 149 -24.80 -29.07 -5.95
N GLY A 150 -24.35 -27.89 -5.53
CA GLY A 150 -25.02 -27.08 -4.51
C GLY A 150 -24.80 -27.49 -3.05
N ASN A 151 -23.78 -28.31 -2.75
CA ASN A 151 -23.41 -28.64 -1.38
C ASN A 151 -22.30 -27.69 -0.90
N THR A 152 -22.65 -26.60 -0.23
CA THR A 152 -21.66 -25.65 0.33
C THR A 152 -21.28 -26.03 1.75
N SER A 153 -20.09 -26.57 1.93
CA SER A 153 -19.39 -26.54 3.22
C SER A 153 -18.97 -25.10 3.54
N LYS A 154 -19.24 -24.62 4.76
CA LYS A 154 -18.92 -23.26 5.21
C LYS A 154 -17.40 -23.08 5.25
N LYS A 155 -16.79 -22.54 4.19
CA LYS A 155 -15.36 -22.21 4.13
C LYS A 155 -15.17 -20.71 4.42
N GLN A 156 -14.20 -20.40 5.28
CA GLN A 156 -13.92 -19.02 5.71
C GLN A 156 -13.40 -18.20 4.52
N ILE A 157 -14.11 -17.13 4.18
CA ILE A 157 -13.73 -16.20 3.11
C ILE A 157 -12.78 -15.17 3.71
N THR A 158 -11.53 -15.11 3.24
CA THR A 158 -10.65 -13.99 3.54
C THR A 158 -10.88 -12.91 2.49
N SER A 159 -11.68 -11.89 2.82
CA SER A 159 -11.86 -10.70 2.00
C SER A 159 -10.59 -9.84 2.02
N TYR A 160 -9.62 -10.17 1.16
CA TYR A 160 -8.54 -9.22 0.87
C TYR A 160 -9.06 -8.12 -0.06
N GLY A 161 -9.66 -7.08 0.56
CA GLY A 161 -9.74 -5.72 0.02
C GLY A 161 -10.99 -5.37 -0.81
N PRO A 162 -11.47 -4.11 -0.72
CA PRO A 162 -12.59 -3.62 -1.50
C PRO A 162 -12.24 -3.52 -2.99
N SER A 163 -13.24 -3.81 -3.83
CA SER A 163 -13.21 -3.79 -5.31
C SER A 163 -13.01 -2.39 -5.93
N SER A 164 -12.49 -1.41 -5.20
CA SER A 164 -12.27 -0.04 -5.67
C SER A 164 -10.87 0.44 -5.29
N TYR A 165 -10.02 0.60 -6.30
CA TYR A 165 -8.72 1.26 -6.18
C TYR A 165 -8.85 2.65 -5.55
N LEU A 166 -8.01 3.00 -4.57
CA LEU A 166 -7.73 4.40 -4.19
C LEU A 166 -6.28 4.52 -3.72
N LEU A 167 -5.39 4.76 -4.69
CA LEU A 167 -4.32 5.73 -4.53
C LEU A 167 -4.98 7.12 -4.54
N HIS A 168 -5.16 7.76 -3.39
CA HIS A 168 -5.11 9.22 -3.20
C HIS A 168 -5.29 9.54 -1.69
N GLU A 169 -4.36 10.36 -1.19
CA GLU A 169 -4.41 11.24 0.02
C GLU A 169 -4.68 10.57 1.39
N VAL A 170 -3.81 10.56 2.40
CA VAL A 170 -3.10 11.66 3.09
C VAL A 170 -3.96 12.90 3.28
N GLU A 171 -4.77 12.87 4.34
CA GLU A 171 -5.02 14.03 5.22
C GLU A 171 -4.62 13.68 6.66
#